data_AF-A0A971QTW9-F1
#
_entry.id   AF-A0A971QTW9-F1
#
_cell.length_a   1.000
_cell.length_b   1.000
_cell.length_c   1.000
_cell.angle_alpha   90.00
_cell.angle_beta   90.00
_cell.angle_gamma   90.00
#
_symmetry.space_group_name_H-M   'P 1'
#
loop_
_entity.id
_entity.type
_entity.pdbx_description
1 polymer ?
#
loop_
_entity_poly.entity_id
_entity_poly.type
_entity_poly.pdbx_seq_one_letter_code
_entity_poly.pdbx_strand_id
1 'polypeptide(L)'
;MTKMRFLKKGFLWLALALTTSSCLKDEVELTGYGDAYIIVEIAGQDTLKGLGLHAYSYSDFSEVTVTPPEGTMTRYTLAPYLGYKQDFILETPLSQFTKTLPTAGVYLFSAKYADGQLLDFANELYTDYIFPPQIKTAAFSQASQRFDVTWSNVVYAHSYNVKLINAEGKTIFLSPELNNSVTEFSFTQSSQGWQSSEFPAQGAVLTIEVAAYHKEKNTPGNKLQCIARSRKGLTR
;
A
#
# COMPACT_ATOMS: atom_id res chain seq x y z
N MET A 1 -66.31 -28.52 -65.14
CA MET A 1 -65.83 -27.17 -65.49
C MET A 1 -65.24 -26.54 -64.24
N THR A 2 -63.92 -26.54 -64.10
CA THR A 2 -63.23 -25.88 -62.98
C THR A 2 -62.17 -24.97 -63.58
N LYS A 3 -62.37 -23.66 -63.43
CA LYS A 3 -61.51 -22.62 -64.00
C LYS A 3 -60.21 -22.46 -63.21
N MET A 4 -59.14 -22.40 -64.00
CA MET A 4 -57.86 -21.69 -63.86
C MET A 4 -57.64 -20.80 -62.61
N ARG A 5 -56.54 -20.92 -61.84
CA ARG A 5 -55.10 -20.67 -62.16
C ARG A 5 -54.70 -19.21 -61.83
N PHE A 6 -53.70 -19.02 -60.97
CA PHE A 6 -52.54 -18.09 -61.08
C PHE A 6 -52.07 -17.44 -59.75
N LEU A 7 -50.82 -17.79 -59.40
CA LEU A 7 -49.72 -16.94 -58.94
C LEU A 7 -49.95 -15.92 -57.79
N LYS A 8 -49.12 -16.05 -56.73
CA LYS A 8 -47.87 -15.26 -56.59
C LYS A 8 -47.00 -15.83 -55.45
N LYS A 9 -45.77 -16.18 -55.80
CA LYS A 9 -44.65 -16.40 -54.88
C LYS A 9 -44.22 -15.05 -54.28
N GLY A 10 -43.72 -15.05 -53.05
CA GLY A 10 -42.74 -14.05 -52.65
C GLY A 10 -42.82 -13.60 -51.19
N PHE A 11 -41.83 -14.04 -50.43
CA PHE A 11 -41.09 -13.20 -49.49
C PHE A 11 -41.79 -12.79 -48.18
N LEU A 12 -41.68 -13.64 -47.15
CA LEU A 12 -41.64 -13.18 -45.76
C LEU A 12 -40.89 -14.19 -44.87
N TRP A 13 -39.60 -14.38 -45.15
CA TRP A 13 -38.66 -15.13 -44.29
C TRP A 13 -37.54 -14.20 -43.81
N LEU A 14 -37.91 -13.08 -43.18
CA LEU A 14 -36.93 -12.14 -42.65
C LEU A 14 -37.48 -11.37 -41.44
N ALA A 15 -37.55 -12.00 -40.27
CA ALA A 15 -37.70 -11.30 -39.00
C ALA A 15 -37.40 -12.17 -37.76
N LEU A 16 -36.39 -13.05 -37.79
CA LEU A 16 -36.02 -13.79 -36.58
C LEU A 16 -34.50 -14.05 -36.48
N ALA A 17 -33.70 -13.00 -36.67
CA ALA A 17 -32.24 -13.08 -36.55
C ALA A 17 -31.61 -11.78 -36.00
N LEU A 18 -32.23 -11.14 -35.00
CA LEU A 18 -31.69 -9.92 -34.37
C LEU A 18 -31.92 -9.88 -32.84
N THR A 19 -31.68 -10.97 -32.12
CA THR A 19 -31.72 -10.93 -30.63
C THR A 19 -30.51 -11.55 -29.94
N THR A 20 -29.39 -11.76 -30.64
CA THR A 20 -28.14 -12.22 -29.99
C THR A 20 -27.02 -11.22 -30.19
N SER A 21 -27.20 -10.02 -29.66
CA SER A 21 -26.12 -9.06 -29.43
C SER A 21 -26.35 -8.23 -28.17
N SER A 22 -26.88 -8.84 -27.10
CA SER A 22 -26.45 -8.38 -25.78
C SER A 22 -25.04 -8.92 -25.59
N CYS A 23 -24.07 -8.15 -26.06
CA CYS A 23 -22.72 -8.24 -25.55
C CYS A 23 -22.84 -7.93 -24.06
N LEU A 24 -23.05 -8.96 -23.24
CA LEU A 24 -22.78 -8.91 -21.81
C LEU A 24 -21.26 -8.71 -21.73
N LYS A 25 -20.83 -7.45 -21.86
CA LYS A 25 -19.60 -7.03 -21.21
C LYS A 25 -19.96 -7.19 -19.75
N ASP A 26 -19.42 -8.22 -19.12
CA ASP A 26 -19.42 -8.29 -17.67
C ASP A 26 -18.91 -6.93 -17.19
N GLU A 27 -19.78 -6.15 -16.55
CA GLU A 27 -19.36 -4.91 -15.92
C GLU A 27 -18.31 -5.32 -14.89
N VAL A 28 -17.08 -4.84 -15.08
CA VAL A 28 -16.01 -5.08 -14.12
C VAL A 28 -16.44 -4.36 -12.85
N GLU A 29 -16.87 -5.14 -11.85
CA GLU A 29 -17.23 -4.59 -10.55
C GLU A 29 -15.99 -3.92 -9.96
N LEU A 30 -16.07 -2.60 -9.82
CA LEU A 30 -14.97 -1.83 -9.26
C LEU A 30 -14.82 -2.17 -7.79
N THR A 31 -13.59 -2.45 -7.39
CA THR A 31 -13.23 -2.72 -6.00
C THR A 31 -12.22 -1.69 -5.54
N GLY A 32 -12.39 -1.21 -4.32
CA GLY A 32 -11.50 -0.25 -3.68
C GLY A 32 -11.27 -0.67 -2.24
N TYR A 33 -10.01 -0.66 -1.84
CA TYR A 33 -9.57 -0.98 -0.48
C TYR A 33 -8.86 0.24 0.07
N GLY A 34 -9.29 0.72 1.22
CA GLY A 34 -8.70 1.86 1.91
C GLY A 34 -8.16 1.45 3.26
N ASP A 35 -7.05 2.05 3.65
CA ASP A 35 -6.42 1.85 4.94
C ASP A 35 -5.95 3.19 5.52
N ALA A 36 -6.24 3.40 6.80
CA ALA A 36 -5.83 4.59 7.54
C ALA A 36 -5.14 4.11 8.82
N TYR A 37 -3.84 4.43 8.95
CA TYR A 37 -2.98 3.87 9.98
C TYR A 37 -2.08 4.92 10.62
N ILE A 38 -1.62 4.64 11.82
CA ILE A 38 -0.66 5.50 12.53
C ILE A 38 0.76 5.17 12.07
N ILE A 39 1.56 6.19 11.80
CA ILE A 39 3.01 6.03 11.64
C ILE A 39 3.67 6.50 12.93
N VAL A 40 4.52 5.67 13.53
CA VAL A 40 5.24 6.01 14.76
C VAL A 40 6.73 6.00 14.50
N GLU A 41 7.42 7.07 14.88
CA GLU A 41 8.87 7.18 14.76
C GLU A 41 9.49 7.76 16.03
N ILE A 42 10.75 7.42 16.28
CA ILE A 42 11.56 8.06 17.33
C ILE A 42 12.39 9.17 16.69
N ALA A 43 12.20 10.40 17.14
CA ALA A 43 13.02 11.54 16.77
C ALA A 43 13.68 12.11 18.04
N GLY A 44 14.97 11.85 18.20
CA GLY A 44 15.68 12.16 19.45
C GLY A 44 15.15 11.32 20.61
N GLN A 45 14.56 11.96 21.62
CA GLN A 45 13.94 11.28 22.77
C GLN A 45 12.41 11.17 22.65
N ASP A 46 11.82 11.80 21.63
CA ASP A 46 10.38 11.86 21.48
C ASP A 46 9.86 10.75 20.57
N THR A 47 8.76 10.11 20.99
CA THR A 47 7.96 9.25 20.12
C THR A 47 6.93 10.12 19.42
N LEU A 48 7.12 10.34 18.12
CA LEU A 48 6.27 11.15 17.29
C LEU A 48 5.36 10.28 16.41
N LYS A 49 4.22 10.84 16.04
CA LYS A 49 3.16 10.17 15.29
C LYS A 49 2.74 10.99 14.09
N GLY A 50 2.46 10.29 13.01
CA GLY A 50 1.87 10.82 11.78
C GLY A 50 0.71 9.93 11.32
N LEU A 51 0.02 10.41 10.30
CA LEU A 51 -1.02 9.66 9.59
C LEU A 51 -0.43 9.05 8.32
N GLY A 52 -0.75 7.78 8.08
CA GLY A 52 -0.60 7.11 6.80
C GLY A 52 -1.97 6.76 6.23
N LEU A 53 -2.12 6.94 4.92
CA LEU A 53 -3.30 6.57 4.14
C LEU A 53 -2.85 5.75 2.95
N HIS A 54 -3.56 4.67 2.67
CA HIS A 54 -3.30 3.80 1.52
C HIS A 54 -4.61 3.46 0.82
N ALA A 55 -4.59 3.42 -0.50
CA ALA A 55 -5.69 2.98 -1.32
C ALA A 55 -5.20 2.02 -2.40
N TYR A 56 -5.87 0.88 -2.52
CA TYR A 56 -5.58 -0.15 -3.51
C TYR A 56 -6.83 -0.58 -4.29
N SER A 57 -6.63 -0.98 -5.54
CA SER A 57 -7.67 -1.52 -6.41
C SER A 57 -7.06 -2.45 -7.46
N TYR A 58 -7.84 -3.38 -8.01
CA TYR A 58 -7.41 -4.17 -9.18
C TYR A 58 -7.50 -3.40 -10.50
N SER A 59 -8.15 -2.23 -10.51
CA SER A 59 -8.28 -1.32 -11.64
C SER A 59 -7.59 0.02 -11.36
N ASP A 60 -7.14 0.68 -12.42
CA ASP A 60 -6.41 1.95 -12.33
C ASP A 60 -7.27 3.08 -11.76
N PHE A 61 -6.76 3.70 -10.71
CA PHE A 61 -7.23 4.99 -10.26
C PHE A 61 -6.69 6.10 -11.18
N SER A 62 -7.50 7.13 -11.35
CA SER A 62 -7.09 8.44 -11.85
C SER A 62 -6.83 9.43 -10.70
N GLU A 63 -7.59 9.32 -9.62
CA GLU A 63 -7.51 10.18 -8.44
C GLU A 63 -8.08 9.45 -7.22
N VAL A 64 -7.47 9.66 -6.06
CA VAL A 64 -8.02 9.23 -4.77
C VAL A 64 -7.91 10.37 -3.78
N THR A 65 -9.04 10.73 -3.17
CA THR A 65 -9.09 11.71 -2.08
C THR A 65 -9.65 11.08 -0.82
N VAL A 66 -9.26 11.60 0.35
CA VAL A 66 -9.73 11.09 1.65
C VAL A 66 -10.27 12.22 2.49
N THR A 67 -11.49 12.04 2.98
CA THR A 67 -12.13 12.91 3.95
C THR A 67 -11.92 12.31 5.34
N PRO A 68 -11.20 12.99 6.25
CA PRO A 68 -11.01 12.51 7.62
C PRO A 68 -12.29 12.62 8.46
N PRO A 69 -12.29 12.04 9.69
CA PRO A 69 -13.40 12.16 10.63
C PRO A 69 -13.79 13.62 10.94
N GLU A 70 -15.05 13.81 11.35
CA GLU A 70 -15.62 15.13 11.67
C GLU A 70 -14.72 15.95 12.62
N GLY A 71 -14.63 17.26 12.37
CA GLY A 71 -13.77 18.18 13.11
C GLY A 71 -12.43 18.49 12.43
N THR A 72 -12.13 17.86 11.29
CA THR A 72 -10.97 18.18 10.45
C THR A 72 -11.43 18.56 9.02
N MET A 73 -11.13 19.78 8.58
CA MET A 73 -11.61 20.32 7.29
C MET A 73 -10.68 19.98 6.10
N THR A 74 -9.53 19.36 6.37
CA THR A 74 -8.51 19.10 5.36
C THR A 74 -8.79 17.78 4.65
N ARG A 75 -9.19 17.85 3.38
CA ARG A 75 -9.21 16.68 2.50
C ARG A 75 -7.77 16.34 2.09
N TYR A 76 -7.46 15.06 2.09
CA TYR A 76 -6.16 14.55 1.62
C TYR A 76 -6.28 14.10 0.16
N THR A 77 -5.25 14.37 -0.65
CA THR A 77 -5.10 13.80 -1.99
C THR A 77 -3.93 12.84 -1.96
N LEU A 78 -4.16 11.58 -2.32
CA LEU A 78 -3.11 10.57 -2.35
C LEU A 78 -2.37 10.61 -3.68
N ALA A 79 -1.13 10.15 -3.68
CA ALA A 79 -0.28 10.07 -4.87
C ALA A 79 0.01 8.59 -5.22
N PRO A 80 0.21 8.24 -6.50
CA PRO A 80 0.54 6.88 -6.89
C PRO A 80 1.86 6.44 -6.27
N TYR A 81 1.85 5.30 -5.59
CA TYR A 81 3.04 4.70 -5.00
C TYR A 81 3.95 4.18 -6.12
N LEU A 82 5.17 4.71 -6.21
CA LEU A 82 6.15 4.35 -7.25
C LEU A 82 5.60 4.45 -8.70
N GLY A 83 4.56 5.27 -8.92
CA GLY A 83 3.90 5.43 -10.21
C GLY A 83 2.87 4.34 -10.56
N TYR A 84 2.63 3.36 -9.68
CA TYR A 84 1.58 2.36 -9.88
C TYR A 84 0.20 3.01 -9.73
N LYS A 85 -0.65 2.88 -10.76
CA LYS A 85 -1.98 3.52 -10.75
C LYS A 85 -3.02 2.77 -9.93
N GLN A 86 -2.69 1.56 -9.49
CA GLN A 86 -3.52 0.71 -8.65
C GLN A 86 -3.24 0.93 -7.16
N ASP A 87 -2.18 1.67 -6.81
CA ASP A 87 -1.66 1.79 -5.46
C ASP A 87 -1.37 3.26 -5.16
N PHE A 88 -2.13 3.87 -4.25
CA PHE A 88 -2.06 5.28 -3.91
C PHE A 88 -1.75 5.43 -2.42
N ILE A 89 -0.82 6.31 -2.07
CA ILE A 89 -0.41 6.55 -0.68
C ILE A 89 -0.38 8.04 -0.34
N LEU A 90 -0.53 8.30 0.96
CA LEU A 90 -0.09 9.53 1.60
C LEU A 90 0.51 9.16 2.94
N GLU A 91 1.72 9.63 3.20
CA GLU A 91 2.31 9.60 4.53
C GLU A 91 2.57 11.02 4.98
N THR A 92 2.26 11.32 6.24
CA THR A 92 2.64 12.60 6.85
C THR A 92 4.17 12.75 6.72
N PRO A 93 4.70 13.91 6.32
CA PRO A 93 6.14 14.14 6.35
C PRO A 93 6.67 14.09 7.78
N LEU A 94 7.85 13.52 8.02
CA LEU A 94 8.44 13.41 9.35
C LEU A 94 8.53 14.76 10.09
N SER A 95 8.80 15.85 9.36
CA SER A 95 8.84 17.21 9.91
C SER A 95 7.49 17.72 10.45
N GLN A 96 6.39 17.06 10.11
CA GLN A 96 5.03 17.36 10.56
C GLN A 96 4.52 16.35 11.60
N PHE A 97 5.33 15.38 12.01
CA PHE A 97 4.93 14.45 13.06
C PHE A 97 4.78 15.19 14.39
N THR A 98 3.83 14.72 15.20
CA THR A 98 3.50 15.36 16.48
C THR A 98 3.48 14.35 17.62
N LYS A 99 3.38 14.83 18.87
CA LYS A 99 3.20 13.94 20.03
C LYS A 99 1.78 13.39 20.14
N THR A 100 0.81 14.07 19.50
CA THR A 100 -0.60 13.72 19.46
C THR A 100 -0.87 12.67 18.38
N LEU A 101 -1.84 11.79 18.65
CA LEU A 101 -2.31 10.83 17.65
C LEU A 101 -3.06 11.57 16.53
N PRO A 102 -3.06 11.03 15.30
CA PRO A 102 -4.05 11.39 14.30
C PRO A 102 -5.47 11.22 14.85
N THR A 103 -6.42 11.99 14.31
CA THR A 103 -7.82 11.91 14.71
C THR A 103 -8.37 10.52 14.43
N ALA A 104 -8.77 9.80 15.47
CA ALA A 104 -9.42 8.50 15.34
C ALA A 104 -10.84 8.65 14.76
N GLY A 105 -11.32 7.61 14.08
CA GLY A 105 -12.65 7.55 13.47
C GLY A 105 -12.62 7.12 12.01
N VAL A 106 -13.75 7.30 11.32
CA VAL A 106 -13.92 6.86 9.93
C VAL A 106 -13.30 7.84 8.94
N TYR A 107 -12.34 7.36 8.17
CA TYR A 107 -11.77 8.01 6.99
C TYR A 107 -12.51 7.52 5.74
N LEU A 108 -13.13 8.45 5.01
CA LEU A 108 -13.87 8.16 3.77
C LEU A 108 -13.00 8.44 2.55
N PHE A 109 -12.69 7.38 1.80
CA PHE A 109 -11.96 7.43 0.54
C PHE A 109 -12.96 7.60 -0.61
N SER A 110 -12.68 8.55 -1.48
CA SER A 110 -13.40 8.76 -2.74
C SER A 110 -12.43 8.56 -3.89
N ALA A 111 -12.61 7.48 -4.64
CA ALA A 111 -11.79 7.13 -5.78
C ALA A 111 -12.50 7.43 -7.10
N LYS A 112 -11.75 7.99 -8.04
CA LYS A 112 -12.14 8.12 -9.44
C LYS A 112 -11.26 7.22 -10.30
N TYR A 113 -11.87 6.32 -11.05
CA TYR A 113 -11.17 5.37 -11.91
C TYR A 113 -10.82 5.97 -13.27
N ALA A 114 -9.93 5.32 -14.00
CA ALA A 114 -9.45 5.78 -15.30
C ALA A 114 -10.57 5.93 -16.36
N ASP A 115 -11.66 5.18 -16.23
CA ASP A 115 -12.85 5.27 -17.09
C ASP A 115 -13.86 6.34 -16.64
N GLY A 116 -13.56 7.05 -15.54
CA GLY A 116 -14.37 8.13 -14.98
C GLY A 116 -15.40 7.68 -13.94
N GLN A 117 -15.55 6.38 -13.68
CA GLN A 117 -16.43 5.88 -12.61
C GLN A 117 -15.92 6.29 -11.22
N LEU A 118 -16.84 6.36 -10.27
CA LEU A 118 -16.57 6.76 -8.89
C LEU A 118 -16.92 5.61 -7.93
N LEU A 119 -16.09 5.41 -6.91
CA LEU A 119 -16.37 4.50 -5.81
C LEU A 119 -15.93 5.14 -4.49
N ASP A 120 -16.81 5.08 -3.49
CA ASP A 120 -16.48 5.43 -2.12
C ASP A 120 -16.27 4.17 -1.28
N PHE A 121 -15.27 4.20 -0.40
CA PHE A 121 -14.98 3.15 0.58
C PHE A 121 -14.38 3.77 1.83
N ALA A 122 -14.34 3.04 2.94
CA ALA A 122 -13.96 3.61 4.23
C ALA A 122 -13.04 2.71 5.05
N ASN A 123 -12.22 3.34 5.88
CA ASN A 123 -11.49 2.69 6.95
C ASN A 123 -11.69 3.40 8.29
N GLU A 124 -11.77 2.66 9.38
CA GLU A 124 -11.84 3.23 10.72
C GLU A 124 -10.45 3.19 11.37
N LEU A 125 -9.91 4.35 11.70
CA LEU A 125 -8.65 4.44 12.43
C LEU A 125 -8.91 4.44 13.94
N TYR A 126 -8.29 3.50 14.65
CA TYR A 126 -8.31 3.44 16.11
C TYR A 126 -7.10 4.15 16.72
N THR A 127 -7.01 4.15 18.06
CA THR A 127 -5.93 4.80 18.81
C THR A 127 -4.80 3.87 19.23
N ASP A 128 -4.94 2.56 19.00
CA ASP A 128 -3.93 1.57 19.34
C ASP A 128 -2.66 1.79 18.49
N TYR A 129 -1.48 1.82 19.12
CA TYR A 129 -0.19 1.91 18.42
C TYR A 129 0.89 1.10 19.15
N ILE A 130 1.97 0.79 18.44
CA ILE A 130 3.17 0.12 18.98
C ILE A 130 4.38 1.04 18.90
N PHE A 131 5.39 0.77 19.72
CA PHE A 131 6.64 1.53 19.71
C PHE A 131 7.60 1.03 18.62
N PRO A 132 8.44 1.92 18.06
CA PRO A 132 9.43 1.51 17.07
C PRO A 132 10.43 0.47 17.59
N PRO A 133 10.88 -0.48 16.75
CA PRO A 133 11.92 -1.43 17.11
C PRO A 133 13.22 -0.75 17.53
N GLN A 134 13.84 -1.16 18.62
CA GLN A 134 15.18 -0.65 18.96
C GLN A 134 16.24 -1.40 18.14
N ILE A 135 16.83 -0.76 17.14
CA ILE A 135 17.91 -1.36 16.32
C ILE A 135 19.19 -1.46 17.15
N LYS A 136 19.65 -2.69 17.38
CA LYS A 136 20.89 -2.99 18.11
C LYS A 136 22.07 -2.97 17.15
N THR A 137 22.00 -3.77 16.09
CA THR A 137 23.03 -3.86 15.04
C THR A 137 22.45 -3.43 13.69
N ALA A 138 23.25 -2.70 12.91
CA ALA A 138 23.04 -2.43 11.49
C ALA A 138 24.42 -2.22 10.85
N ALA A 139 24.95 -3.24 10.18
CA ALA A 139 26.33 -3.23 9.69
C ALA A 139 26.48 -4.00 8.37
N PHE A 140 27.50 -3.65 7.59
CA PHE A 140 27.96 -4.44 6.46
C PHE A 140 29.24 -5.20 6.83
N SER A 141 29.26 -6.51 6.58
CA SER A 141 30.44 -7.36 6.74
C SER A 141 31.18 -7.49 5.43
N GLN A 142 32.40 -6.95 5.37
CA GLN A 142 33.26 -7.06 4.19
C GLN A 142 33.72 -8.52 3.93
N ALA A 143 33.93 -9.30 4.99
CA ALA A 143 34.36 -10.70 4.87
C ALA A 143 33.29 -11.59 4.22
N SER A 144 32.02 -11.35 4.54
CA SER A 144 30.89 -12.16 4.03
C SER A 144 30.03 -11.45 2.99
N GLN A 145 30.40 -10.21 2.58
CA GLN A 145 29.65 -9.35 1.67
C GLN A 145 28.13 -9.30 2.00
N ARG A 146 27.80 -9.05 3.27
CA ARG A 146 26.45 -9.20 3.83
C ARG A 146 26.08 -8.05 4.74
N PHE A 147 24.84 -7.58 4.64
CA PHE A 147 24.24 -6.69 5.62
C PHE A 147 23.62 -7.50 6.75
N ASP A 148 23.88 -7.09 7.99
CA ASP A 148 23.37 -7.69 9.21
C ASP A 148 22.62 -6.65 10.04
N VAL A 149 21.38 -6.96 10.40
CA VAL A 149 20.54 -6.12 11.26
C VAL A 149 19.90 -6.93 12.38
N THR A 150 19.89 -6.37 13.59
CA THR A 150 19.21 -6.96 14.76
C THR A 150 18.45 -5.89 15.52
N TRP A 151 17.33 -6.25 16.14
CA TRP A 151 16.48 -5.34 16.90
C TRP A 151 15.88 -5.98 18.15
N SER A 152 15.34 -5.15 19.04
CA SER A 152 14.52 -5.63 20.15
C SER A 152 13.13 -6.04 19.66
N ASN A 153 12.58 -7.13 20.19
CA ASN A 153 11.19 -7.50 19.95
C ASN A 153 10.23 -6.38 20.37
N VAL A 154 9.23 -6.10 19.55
CA VAL A 154 8.17 -5.12 19.80
C VAL A 154 6.90 -5.84 20.22
N VAL A 155 6.39 -5.51 21.41
CA VAL A 155 5.16 -6.08 21.94
C VAL A 155 3.99 -5.71 21.01
N TYR A 156 3.13 -6.68 20.70
CA TYR A 156 1.97 -6.57 19.80
C TYR A 156 2.30 -6.30 18.31
N ALA A 157 3.57 -6.37 17.92
CA ALA A 157 3.90 -6.47 16.50
C ALA A 157 3.39 -7.81 15.93
N HIS A 158 2.80 -7.74 14.75
CA HIS A 158 2.34 -8.90 13.99
C HIS A 158 3.39 -9.35 12.97
N SER A 159 4.21 -8.41 12.51
CA SER A 159 5.31 -8.68 11.58
C SER A 159 6.32 -7.54 11.55
N TYR A 160 7.43 -7.79 10.87
CA TYR A 160 8.45 -6.79 10.58
C TYR A 160 8.79 -6.78 9.09
N ASN A 161 9.40 -5.69 8.64
CA ASN A 161 10.22 -5.71 7.43
C ASN A 161 11.48 -4.88 7.64
N VAL A 162 12.50 -5.16 6.82
CA VAL A 162 13.75 -4.41 6.75
C VAL A 162 13.86 -3.73 5.39
N LYS A 163 14.25 -2.46 5.39
CA LYS A 163 14.60 -1.72 4.17
C LYS A 163 16.05 -1.25 4.22
N LEU A 164 16.67 -1.19 3.05
CA LEU A 164 17.90 -0.42 2.84
C LEU A 164 17.57 0.80 1.99
N ILE A 165 17.96 1.96 2.48
CA ILE A 165 17.67 3.27 1.88
C ILE A 165 19.01 3.93 1.53
N ASN A 166 19.10 4.48 0.32
CA ASN A 166 20.31 5.18 -0.15
C ASN A 166 20.37 6.63 0.35
N ALA A 167 21.43 7.36 -0.02
CA ALA A 167 21.65 8.74 0.40
C ALA A 167 20.56 9.70 -0.13
N GLU A 168 19.92 9.37 -1.25
CA GLU A 168 18.81 10.12 -1.85
C GLU A 168 17.46 9.82 -1.17
N GLY A 169 17.41 8.94 -0.17
CA GLY A 169 16.18 8.54 0.51
C GLY A 169 15.36 7.49 -0.24
N LYS A 170 15.87 6.92 -1.34
CA LYS A 170 15.21 5.86 -2.10
C LYS A 170 15.44 4.50 -1.43
N THR A 171 14.36 3.74 -1.25
CA THR A 171 14.45 2.33 -0.86
C THR A 171 15.05 1.53 -2.01
N ILE A 172 16.21 0.90 -1.77
CA ILE A 172 16.94 0.08 -2.75
C ILE A 172 16.86 -1.42 -2.45
N PHE A 173 16.49 -1.79 -1.23
CA PHE A 173 16.18 -3.17 -0.84
C PHE A 173 14.98 -3.19 0.10
N LEU A 174 14.11 -4.19 -0.06
CA LEU A 174 12.98 -4.48 0.82
C LEU A 174 12.94 -5.98 1.11
N SER A 175 12.99 -6.36 2.39
CA SER A 175 12.81 -7.76 2.79
C SER A 175 11.38 -8.25 2.52
N PRO A 176 11.16 -9.58 2.45
CA PRO A 176 9.80 -10.10 2.67
C PRO A 176 9.26 -9.69 4.05
N GLU A 177 7.95 -9.85 4.25
CA GLU A 177 7.34 -9.76 5.59
C GLU A 177 7.95 -10.86 6.48
N LEU A 178 8.51 -10.44 7.61
CA LEU A 178 9.09 -11.31 8.62
C LEU A 178 8.07 -11.53 9.73
N ASN A 179 7.95 -12.75 10.22
CA ASN A 179 7.05 -13.04 11.35
C ASN A 179 7.47 -12.24 12.61
N ASN A 180 6.54 -12.08 13.55
CA ASN A 180 6.76 -11.30 14.77
C ASN A 180 7.79 -11.88 15.76
N SER A 181 8.24 -13.12 15.59
CA SER A 181 9.28 -13.72 16.43
C SER A 181 10.70 -13.44 15.92
N VAL A 182 10.84 -12.99 14.66
CA VAL A 182 12.13 -12.66 14.06
C VAL A 182 12.62 -11.32 14.60
N THR A 183 13.86 -11.32 15.09
CA THR A 183 14.54 -10.12 15.64
C THR A 183 15.90 -9.86 15.01
N GLU A 184 16.20 -10.59 13.94
CA GLU A 184 17.42 -10.47 13.15
C GLU A 184 17.13 -10.75 11.68
N PHE A 185 17.88 -10.10 10.79
CA PHE A 185 17.79 -10.37 9.36
C PHE A 185 19.13 -10.06 8.71
N SER A 186 19.47 -10.86 7.71
CA SER A 186 20.68 -10.68 6.93
C SER A 186 20.39 -10.85 5.45
N PHE A 187 21.06 -10.06 4.62
CA PHE A 187 20.90 -10.10 3.17
C PHE A 187 22.18 -9.73 2.44
N THR A 188 22.31 -10.25 1.22
CA THR A 188 23.48 -10.06 0.35
C THR A 188 23.03 -9.51 -1.01
N GLN A 189 23.97 -9.33 -1.94
CA GLN A 189 23.66 -8.93 -3.31
C GLN A 189 22.73 -9.93 -4.03
N SER A 190 22.78 -11.23 -3.68
CA SER A 190 21.94 -12.26 -4.32
C SER A 190 20.59 -12.47 -3.63
N SER A 191 20.32 -11.79 -2.52
CA SER A 191 19.04 -11.87 -1.83
C SER A 191 17.92 -11.26 -2.68
N GLN A 192 16.73 -11.87 -2.64
CA GLN A 192 15.53 -11.29 -3.23
C GLN A 192 15.13 -10.00 -2.48
N GLY A 193 14.56 -9.02 -3.19
CA GLY A 193 14.07 -7.77 -2.58
C GLY A 193 14.76 -6.49 -3.07
N TRP A 194 15.80 -6.59 -3.91
CA TRP A 194 16.43 -5.43 -4.53
C TRP A 194 15.46 -4.70 -5.47
N GLN A 195 15.32 -3.39 -5.25
CA GLN A 195 14.52 -2.47 -6.06
C GLN A 195 15.38 -1.73 -7.11
N SER A 196 16.68 -1.98 -7.07
CA SER A 196 17.70 -1.43 -7.97
C SER A 196 18.54 -2.57 -8.53
N SER A 197 18.98 -2.46 -9.78
CA SER A 197 19.97 -3.36 -10.37
C SER A 197 21.39 -3.11 -9.85
N GLU A 198 21.62 -1.96 -9.19
CA GLU A 198 22.93 -1.57 -8.67
C GLU A 198 23.04 -1.89 -7.17
N PHE A 199 24.07 -2.67 -6.82
CA PHE A 199 24.46 -2.89 -5.44
C PHE A 199 25.24 -1.67 -4.92
N PRO A 200 25.01 -1.19 -3.68
CA PRO A 200 25.66 0.02 -3.17
C PRO A 200 27.18 -0.06 -3.30
N ALA A 201 27.88 0.97 -3.78
CA ALA A 201 29.34 0.96 -3.87
C ALA A 201 30.02 0.97 -2.48
N GLN A 202 31.30 0.59 -2.41
CA GLN A 202 32.09 0.75 -1.18
C GLN A 202 32.14 2.24 -0.78
N GLY A 203 31.96 2.52 0.51
CA GLY A 203 31.85 3.89 1.04
C GLY A 203 30.47 4.53 0.90
N ALA A 204 29.49 3.84 0.31
CA ALA A 204 28.12 4.36 0.20
C ALA A 204 27.52 4.60 1.58
N VAL A 205 26.95 5.79 1.78
CA VAL A 205 26.17 6.13 2.97
C VAL A 205 24.75 5.59 2.80
N LEU A 206 24.33 4.78 3.76
CA LEU A 206 23.08 4.03 3.70
C LEU A 206 22.33 4.18 5.01
N THR A 207 21.03 3.90 4.98
CA THR A 207 20.19 3.80 6.16
C THR A 207 19.46 2.47 6.14
N ILE A 208 19.56 1.70 7.23
CA ILE A 208 18.66 0.58 7.48
C ILE A 208 17.43 1.08 8.22
N GLU A 209 16.25 0.75 7.72
CA GLU A 209 14.98 0.92 8.42
C GLU A 209 14.47 -0.46 8.85
N VAL A 210 14.04 -0.57 10.11
CA VAL A 210 13.24 -1.71 10.58
C VAL A 210 11.86 -1.16 10.93
N ALA A 211 10.83 -1.69 10.29
CA ALA A 211 9.45 -1.36 10.58
C ALA A 211 8.75 -2.54 11.26
N ALA A 212 7.99 -2.27 12.31
CA ALA A 212 7.07 -3.20 12.94
C ALA A 212 5.63 -2.84 12.55
N TYR A 213 4.82 -3.86 12.26
CA TYR A 213 3.43 -3.69 11.84
C TYR A 213 2.49 -4.16 12.94
N HIS A 214 1.54 -3.31 13.31
CA HIS A 214 0.39 -3.68 14.11
C HIS A 214 -0.85 -3.65 13.21
N LYS A 215 -1.58 -4.77 13.16
CA LYS A 215 -2.79 -4.93 12.37
C LYS A 215 -4.02 -4.67 13.24
N GLU A 216 -5.09 -4.21 12.62
CA GLU A 216 -6.37 -4.02 13.29
C GLU A 216 -6.91 -5.33 13.89
N LYS A 217 -7.69 -5.23 14.97
CA LYS A 217 -8.31 -6.40 15.62
C LYS A 217 -9.56 -6.82 14.86
N ASN A 218 -9.71 -8.12 14.62
CA ASN A 218 -10.94 -8.74 14.10
C ASN A 218 -11.41 -8.25 12.71
N THR A 219 -10.58 -7.57 11.92
CA THR A 219 -10.90 -7.19 10.55
C THR A 219 -10.36 -8.20 9.54
N PRO A 220 -11.19 -8.69 8.60
CA PRO A 220 -10.70 -9.42 7.44
C PRO A 220 -9.75 -8.53 6.62
N GLY A 221 -8.64 -9.09 6.12
CA GLY A 221 -7.83 -8.43 5.09
C GLY A 221 -6.51 -7.75 5.50
N ASN A 222 -5.90 -8.09 6.64
CA ASN A 222 -4.58 -7.56 7.06
C ASN A 222 -4.49 -6.03 7.15
N LYS A 223 -5.59 -5.35 7.48
CA LYS A 223 -5.62 -3.89 7.66
C LYS A 223 -4.65 -3.43 8.73
N LEU A 224 -3.95 -2.34 8.45
CA LEU A 224 -2.92 -1.77 9.30
C LEU A 224 -3.55 -0.82 10.32
N GLN A 225 -3.21 -1.03 11.57
CA GLN A 225 -3.51 -0.08 12.63
C GLN A 225 -2.33 0.88 12.85
N CYS A 226 -1.11 0.36 12.79
CA CYS A 226 0.10 1.14 13.04
C CYS A 226 1.34 0.55 12.35
N ILE A 227 2.19 1.43 11.80
CA ILE A 227 3.55 1.11 11.38
C ILE A 227 4.53 1.89 12.26
N ALA A 228 5.37 1.18 13.03
CA ALA A 228 6.37 1.81 13.88
C ALA A 228 7.77 1.58 13.32
N ARG A 229 8.51 2.64 13.05
CA ARG A 229 9.76 2.60 12.27
C ARG A 229 10.94 3.15 13.06
N SER A 230 12.06 2.46 12.94
CA SER A 230 13.36 2.93 13.41
C SER A 230 14.35 2.91 12.28
N ARG A 231 15.27 3.88 12.29
CA ARG A 231 16.32 4.01 11.27
C ARG A 231 17.70 4.09 11.91
N LYS A 232 18.69 3.47 11.27
CA LYS A 232 20.09 3.54 11.67
C LYS A 232 20.97 3.70 10.43
N GLY A 233 21.80 4.74 10.44
CA GLY A 233 22.80 4.97 9.41
C GLY A 233 23.91 3.93 9.46
N LEU A 234 24.46 3.58 8.30
CA LEU A 234 25.62 2.72 8.13
C LEU A 234 26.38 3.09 6.86
N THR A 235 27.57 2.51 6.69
CA THR A 235 28.38 2.64 5.48
C THR A 235 28.71 1.24 4.97
N ARG A 236 28.72 1.04 3.65
CA ARG A 236 29.25 -0.18 3.04
C ARG A 236 30.77 -0.19 3.05
#